data_AF-A0A9P4GN64-F1
#
_entry.id   AF-A0A9P4GN64-F1
#
_cell.length_a   1.000
_cell.length_b   1.000
_cell.length_c   1.000
_cell.angle_alpha   90.00
_cell.angle_beta   90.00
_cell.angle_gamma   90.00
#
_symmetry.space_group_name_H-M   'P 1'
#
loop_
_entity.id
_entity.type
_entity.pdbx_description
1 polymer ?
#
loop_
_entity_poly.entity_id
_entity_poly.type
_entity_poly.pdbx_seq_one_letter_code
_entity_poly.pdbx_strand_id
1 'polypeptide(L)'
;MLIRTMNFLASSSPSFTAMGSFDHQAPYEDPIPVTSCLDIENTTASRILPISSSHHHLLSPQPVRRRRRASPSPDIPSDPVIGQVTRLGKFKCLHAGCDDLTFGRQADFKRHYENVHAPRKLEYFCPTEGCSRSKKPANGKSKGRSFNNRKDKMEEHVRTVHHKEGKKRKQIEAVEDDDEENSLSEKVKDKRTRVSASVVPTEDNA
;
A
#
# COMPACT_ATOMS: atom_id res chain seq x y z
N MET A 1 26.06 -59.70 9.28
CA MET A 1 25.52 -58.35 8.99
C MET A 1 24.35 -58.12 9.94
N LEU A 2 24.47 -57.18 10.88
CA LEU A 2 23.50 -56.93 11.96
C LEU A 2 22.42 -55.95 11.48
N ILE A 3 21.15 -56.38 11.50
CA ILE A 3 19.99 -55.56 11.17
C ILE A 3 19.61 -54.76 12.43
N ARG A 4 19.75 -53.43 12.35
CA ARG A 4 19.45 -52.49 13.44
C ARG A 4 17.98 -52.06 13.31
N THR A 5 17.11 -52.64 14.12
CA THR A 5 15.70 -52.22 14.25
C THR A 5 15.63 -50.90 15.02
N MET A 6 15.12 -49.85 14.37
CA MET A 6 14.85 -48.55 14.98
C MET A 6 13.42 -48.54 15.54
N ASN A 7 13.29 -48.42 16.86
CA ASN A 7 12.02 -48.23 17.55
C ASN A 7 11.53 -46.79 17.32
N PHE A 8 10.35 -46.66 16.71
CA PHE A 8 9.63 -45.39 16.58
C PHE A 8 8.80 -45.15 17.85
N LEU A 9 9.17 -44.15 18.64
CA LEU A 9 8.37 -43.68 19.77
C LEU A 9 7.19 -42.85 19.22
N ALA A 10 5.97 -43.29 19.54
CA ALA A 10 4.73 -42.62 19.23
C ALA A 10 4.64 -41.27 19.97
N SER A 11 4.52 -40.18 19.22
CA SER A 11 4.24 -38.85 19.75
C SER A 11 2.74 -38.73 20.07
N SER A 12 2.43 -38.51 21.35
CA SER A 12 1.09 -38.21 21.84
C SER A 12 0.56 -36.91 21.22
N SER A 13 -0.59 -36.97 20.58
CA SER A 13 -1.29 -35.80 20.05
C SER A 13 -1.97 -35.01 21.19
N PRO A 14 -1.88 -33.67 21.22
CA PRO A 14 -2.68 -32.88 22.14
C PRO A 14 -4.15 -32.87 21.69
N SER A 15 -5.03 -33.31 22.58
CA SER A 15 -6.49 -33.21 22.49
C SER A 15 -6.93 -31.75 22.47
N PHE A 16 -7.54 -31.33 21.36
CA PHE A 16 -8.08 -29.98 21.17
C PHE A 16 -9.49 -29.91 21.78
N THR A 17 -9.63 -29.15 22.86
CA THR A 17 -10.93 -28.86 23.49
C THR A 17 -11.77 -28.01 22.54
N ALA A 18 -12.85 -28.59 22.02
CA ALA A 18 -13.87 -27.87 21.25
C ALA A 18 -14.66 -26.94 22.18
N MET A 19 -14.53 -25.63 21.99
CA MET A 19 -15.35 -24.61 22.66
C MET A 19 -16.34 -24.02 21.66
N GLY A 20 -17.63 -24.22 21.94
CA GLY A 20 -18.69 -23.24 21.69
C GLY A 20 -19.25 -23.16 20.27
N SER A 21 -20.30 -23.93 20.01
CA SER A 21 -21.35 -23.56 19.04
C SER A 21 -21.94 -22.22 19.47
N PHE A 22 -21.77 -21.19 18.64
CA PHE A 22 -22.48 -19.92 18.82
C PHE A 22 -23.57 -19.85 17.75
N ASP A 23 -24.74 -20.35 18.11
CA ASP A 23 -25.98 -20.13 17.37
C ASP A 23 -26.28 -18.63 17.30
N HIS A 24 -25.97 -18.01 16.16
CA HIS A 24 -26.56 -16.73 15.78
C HIS A 24 -27.79 -17.01 14.92
N GLN A 25 -28.93 -17.13 15.57
CA GLN A 25 -30.21 -16.88 14.91
C GLN A 25 -30.30 -15.36 14.67
N ALA A 26 -29.89 -14.94 13.48
CA ALA A 26 -30.28 -13.65 12.94
C ALA A 26 -31.71 -13.77 12.38
N PRO A 27 -32.64 -12.89 12.76
CA PRO A 27 -33.96 -12.83 12.12
C PRO A 27 -33.78 -12.46 10.65
N TYR A 28 -34.50 -13.18 9.80
CA TYR A 28 -34.67 -12.84 8.40
C TYR A 28 -35.48 -11.53 8.36
N GLU A 29 -34.89 -10.48 7.80
CA GLU A 29 -35.66 -9.30 7.39
C GLU A 29 -35.99 -9.49 5.90
N ASP A 30 -37.23 -9.20 5.56
CA ASP A 30 -37.90 -9.53 4.31
C ASP A 30 -37.21 -8.98 3.04
N PRO A 31 -37.38 -9.66 1.88
CA PRO A 31 -36.90 -9.17 0.59
C PRO A 31 -37.69 -7.95 0.11
N ILE A 32 -37.00 -6.82 0.00
CA ILE A 32 -37.52 -5.59 -0.63
C ILE A 32 -37.74 -5.86 -2.13
N PRO A 33 -38.94 -5.61 -2.69
CA PRO A 33 -39.19 -5.80 -4.11
C PRO A 33 -38.43 -4.77 -4.96
N VAL A 34 -37.78 -5.28 -6.01
CA VAL A 34 -37.13 -4.49 -7.05
C VAL A 34 -38.19 -3.81 -7.93
N THR A 35 -38.40 -2.52 -7.73
CA THR A 35 -39.24 -1.71 -8.62
C THR A 35 -38.43 -1.26 -9.83
N SER A 36 -38.74 -1.85 -10.99
CA SER A 36 -38.37 -1.33 -12.30
C SER A 36 -39.34 -0.23 -12.71
N CYS A 37 -38.82 0.92 -13.15
CA CYS A 37 -39.53 1.88 -14.00
C CYS A 37 -38.45 2.79 -14.62
N LEU A 38 -38.09 2.56 -15.88
CA LEU A 38 -38.68 3.13 -17.10
C LEU A 38 -38.29 4.59 -17.36
N ASP A 39 -37.94 4.81 -18.62
CA ASP A 39 -37.42 6.00 -19.26
C ASP A 39 -38.23 7.27 -18.99
N ILE A 40 -37.54 8.38 -18.75
CA ILE A 40 -38.10 9.72 -18.94
C ILE A 40 -37.06 10.56 -19.69
N GLU A 41 -37.27 10.64 -21.00
CA GLU A 41 -36.77 11.75 -21.80
C GLU A 41 -37.58 13.02 -21.51
N ASN A 42 -36.89 14.15 -21.71
CA ASN A 42 -37.39 15.49 -22.03
C ASN A 42 -37.74 16.49 -20.91
N THR A 43 -36.84 17.48 -20.83
CA THR A 43 -37.11 18.90 -21.19
C THR A 43 -38.09 19.67 -20.31
N THR A 44 -37.57 20.60 -19.49
CA THR A 44 -37.72 22.06 -19.70
C THR A 44 -37.12 22.90 -18.54
N ALA A 45 -36.16 23.74 -18.92
CA ALA A 45 -35.95 25.14 -18.55
C ALA A 45 -36.21 25.66 -17.11
N SER A 46 -35.12 26.27 -16.57
CA SER A 46 -35.05 27.64 -15.99
C SER A 46 -34.59 27.73 -14.54
N ARG A 47 -33.31 28.09 -14.31
CA ARG A 47 -32.85 29.40 -13.78
C ARG A 47 -31.47 29.32 -13.11
N ILE A 48 -30.48 29.91 -13.79
CA ILE A 48 -29.55 30.96 -13.32
C ILE A 48 -28.95 30.75 -11.91
N LEU A 49 -27.63 30.55 -11.73
CA LEU A 49 -26.57 31.57 -11.89
C LEU A 49 -25.25 31.00 -12.45
N PRO A 50 -24.63 31.66 -13.45
CA PRO A 50 -23.25 31.41 -13.83
C PRO A 50 -22.31 32.14 -12.86
N ILE A 51 -21.57 31.39 -12.05
CA ILE A 51 -20.41 31.94 -11.35
C ILE A 51 -19.36 32.22 -12.42
N SER A 52 -19.14 33.51 -12.69
CA SER A 52 -18.01 34.01 -13.47
C SER A 52 -16.70 33.55 -12.84
N SER A 53 -16.18 32.43 -13.34
CA SER A 53 -14.78 32.07 -13.14
C SER A 53 -14.02 32.58 -14.35
N SER A 54 -13.41 33.74 -14.18
CA SER A 54 -12.48 34.38 -15.10
C SER A 54 -11.29 33.45 -15.39
N HIS A 55 -11.44 32.64 -16.43
CA HIS A 55 -10.32 31.92 -17.02
C HIS A 55 -9.45 32.93 -17.78
N HIS A 56 -8.41 33.44 -17.10
CA HIS A 56 -7.27 34.04 -17.77
C HIS A 56 -6.62 32.96 -18.65
N HIS A 57 -6.91 33.01 -19.94
CA HIS A 57 -6.15 32.33 -20.99
C HIS A 57 -4.76 32.98 -21.09
N LEU A 58 -3.88 32.63 -20.17
CA LEU A 58 -2.45 32.86 -20.36
C LEU A 58 -1.94 31.78 -21.29
N LEU A 59 -1.44 32.23 -22.43
CA LEU A 59 -0.81 31.42 -23.46
C LEU A 59 0.23 30.50 -22.81
N SER A 60 -0.12 29.22 -22.73
CA SER A 60 0.84 28.16 -22.38
C SER A 60 1.84 28.07 -23.53
N PRO A 61 3.14 28.35 -23.32
CA PRO A 61 4.14 28.11 -24.35
C PRO A 61 4.13 26.61 -24.65
N GLN A 62 3.75 26.25 -25.87
CA GLN A 62 3.82 24.87 -26.35
C GLN A 62 5.29 24.44 -26.26
N PRO A 63 5.65 23.49 -25.38
CA PRO A 63 6.98 22.91 -25.47
C PRO A 63 7.01 22.13 -26.78
N VAL A 64 7.82 22.60 -27.72
CA VAL A 64 8.20 21.86 -28.92
C VAL A 64 8.83 20.55 -28.43
N ARG A 65 8.00 19.52 -28.28
CA ARG A 65 8.42 18.16 -27.98
C ARG A 65 9.13 17.68 -29.24
N ARG A 66 10.43 17.94 -29.33
CA ARG A 66 11.35 17.13 -30.13
C ARG A 66 11.08 15.69 -29.72
N ARG A 67 10.28 14.97 -30.53
CA ARG A 67 10.15 13.52 -30.47
C ARG A 67 11.55 12.98 -30.76
N ARG A 68 12.39 12.85 -29.73
CA ARG A 68 13.43 11.83 -29.75
C ARG A 68 12.65 10.53 -29.92
N ARG A 69 12.72 9.93 -31.10
CA ARG A 69 12.46 8.50 -31.28
C ARG A 69 13.38 7.83 -30.27
N ALA A 70 12.84 7.49 -29.11
CA ALA A 70 13.52 6.62 -28.18
C ALA A 70 13.68 5.30 -28.94
N SER A 71 14.92 4.99 -29.29
CA SER A 71 15.30 3.66 -29.75
C SER A 71 14.82 2.66 -28.69
N PRO A 72 14.06 1.62 -29.07
CA PRO A 72 13.69 0.57 -28.12
C PRO A 72 14.99 -0.08 -27.63
N SER A 73 15.31 0.12 -26.35
CA SER A 73 16.42 -0.59 -25.72
C SER A 73 16.10 -2.09 -25.76
N PRO A 74 16.95 -2.94 -26.35
CA PRO A 74 16.84 -4.37 -26.12
C PRO A 74 17.17 -4.63 -24.64
N ASP A 75 16.57 -5.65 -24.05
CA ASP A 75 16.81 -6.09 -22.66
C ASP A 75 15.90 -5.51 -21.57
N ILE A 76 14.66 -5.12 -21.91
CA ILE A 76 13.60 -5.11 -20.89
C ILE A 76 13.16 -6.58 -20.69
N PRO A 77 13.33 -7.16 -19.48
CA PRO A 77 12.81 -8.50 -19.22
C PRO A 77 11.32 -8.50 -19.52
N SER A 78 10.89 -9.40 -20.40
CA SER A 78 9.49 -9.50 -20.82
C SER A 78 8.59 -9.50 -19.58
N ASP A 79 7.66 -8.56 -19.50
CA ASP A 79 6.68 -8.51 -18.42
C ASP A 79 5.87 -9.82 -18.48
N PRO A 80 6.10 -10.77 -17.56
CA PRO A 80 5.51 -12.09 -17.69
C PRO A 80 4.00 -11.98 -17.55
N VAL A 81 3.26 -12.82 -18.26
CA VAL A 81 1.80 -12.83 -18.11
C VAL A 81 1.45 -13.42 -16.74
N ILE A 82 1.03 -12.54 -15.85
CA ILE A 82 0.75 -12.85 -14.44
C ILE A 82 -0.64 -13.48 -14.24
N GLY A 83 -1.58 -13.23 -15.16
CA GLY A 83 -2.94 -13.75 -15.10
C GLY A 83 -3.69 -13.59 -16.41
N GLN A 84 -4.89 -14.17 -16.45
CA GLN A 84 -5.76 -14.14 -17.62
C GLN A 84 -7.14 -13.55 -17.28
N VAL A 85 -7.74 -12.88 -18.26
CA VAL A 85 -9.13 -12.39 -18.17
C VAL A 85 -10.04 -13.41 -18.85
N THR A 86 -11.01 -13.93 -18.11
CA THR A 86 -12.02 -14.85 -18.63
C THR A 86 -13.02 -14.11 -19.51
N ARG A 87 -13.73 -14.84 -20.38
CA ARG A 87 -14.81 -14.27 -21.21
C ARG A 87 -15.94 -13.62 -20.39
N LEU A 88 -16.07 -13.98 -19.12
CA LEU A 88 -17.02 -13.41 -18.17
C LEU A 88 -16.53 -12.09 -17.52
N GLY A 89 -15.35 -11.59 -17.92
CA GLY A 89 -14.74 -10.39 -17.33
C GLY A 89 -14.10 -10.62 -15.95
N LYS A 90 -13.99 -11.88 -15.49
CA LYS A 90 -13.31 -12.23 -14.24
C LYS A 90 -11.82 -12.46 -14.48
N PHE A 91 -10.99 -12.16 -13.49
CA PHE A 91 -9.54 -12.34 -13.52
C PHE A 91 -9.15 -13.66 -12.87
N LYS A 92 -8.23 -14.42 -13.48
CA LYS A 92 -7.66 -15.66 -12.94
C LYS A 92 -6.14 -15.54 -12.83
N CYS A 93 -5.58 -16.06 -11.75
CA CYS A 93 -4.13 -16.21 -11.60
C CYS A 93 -3.64 -17.43 -12.40
N LEU A 94 -2.46 -17.33 -13.01
CA LEU A 94 -1.81 -18.43 -13.76
C LEU A 94 -0.74 -19.15 -12.94
N HIS A 95 -0.57 -18.78 -11.68
CA HIS A 95 0.44 -19.39 -10.82
C HIS A 95 -0.07 -20.72 -10.26
N ALA A 96 0.81 -21.72 -10.23
CA ALA A 96 0.49 -23.05 -9.69
C ALA A 96 -0.08 -22.95 -8.26
N GLY A 97 -1.24 -23.57 -8.04
CA GLY A 97 -1.95 -23.56 -6.76
C GLY A 97 -2.92 -22.39 -6.57
N CYS A 98 -3.13 -21.54 -7.58
CA CYS A 98 -4.13 -20.46 -7.57
C CYS A 98 -5.18 -20.61 -8.69
N ASP A 99 -5.26 -21.78 -9.33
CA ASP A 99 -6.11 -22.03 -10.51
C ASP A 99 -7.62 -21.90 -10.23
N ASP A 100 -8.01 -22.17 -8.98
CA ASP A 100 -9.38 -22.10 -8.49
C ASP A 100 -9.79 -20.67 -8.08
N LEU A 101 -8.83 -19.75 -7.96
CA LEU A 101 -9.09 -18.38 -7.53
C LEU A 101 -9.50 -17.50 -8.71
N THR A 102 -10.75 -17.03 -8.68
CA THR A 102 -11.26 -16.01 -9.61
C THR A 102 -11.58 -14.71 -8.88
N PHE A 103 -11.17 -13.59 -9.45
CA PHE A 103 -11.44 -12.26 -8.91
C PHE A 103 -12.42 -11.51 -9.81
N GLY A 104 -13.42 -10.87 -9.22
CA GLY A 104 -14.35 -10.01 -9.96
C GLY A 104 -13.78 -8.62 -10.28
N ARG A 105 -12.70 -8.21 -9.60
CA ARG A 105 -12.07 -6.89 -9.76
C ARG A 105 -10.58 -7.04 -9.99
N GLN A 106 -10.04 -6.21 -10.89
CA GLN A 106 -8.60 -6.17 -11.18
C GLN A 106 -7.76 -5.82 -9.94
N ALA A 107 -8.29 -4.96 -9.06
CA ALA A 107 -7.61 -4.54 -7.83
C ALA A 107 -7.37 -5.72 -6.87
N ASP A 108 -8.34 -6.62 -6.73
CA ASP A 108 -8.22 -7.80 -5.87
C ASP A 108 -7.23 -8.80 -6.44
N PHE A 109 -7.24 -8.99 -7.78
CA PHE A 109 -6.26 -9.79 -8.49
C PHE A 109 -4.82 -9.26 -8.31
N LYS A 110 -4.61 -7.95 -8.50
CA LYS A 110 -3.29 -7.31 -8.31
C LYS A 110 -2.79 -7.49 -6.87
N ARG A 111 -3.67 -7.27 -5.89
CA ARG A 111 -3.36 -7.49 -4.47
C ARG A 111 -3.02 -8.95 -4.18
N HIS A 112 -3.75 -9.90 -4.76
CA HIS A 112 -3.44 -11.32 -4.62
C HIS A 112 -2.03 -11.62 -5.14
N TYR A 113 -1.70 -11.19 -6.35
CA TYR A 113 -0.39 -11.44 -6.93
C TYR A 113 0.75 -10.83 -6.11
N GLU A 114 0.63 -9.57 -5.70
CA GLU A 114 1.66 -8.87 -4.91
C GLU A 114 1.90 -9.49 -3.52
N ASN A 115 0.91 -10.16 -2.94
CA ASN A 115 1.04 -10.78 -1.61
C ASN A 115 1.44 -12.25 -1.66
N VAL A 116 0.93 -12.98 -2.65
CA VAL A 116 1.13 -14.43 -2.77
C VAL A 116 2.38 -14.74 -3.60
N HIS A 117 2.54 -14.07 -4.74
CA HIS A 117 3.50 -14.41 -5.78
C HIS A 117 4.67 -13.43 -5.93
N ALA A 118 4.66 -12.30 -5.24
CA ALA A 118 5.79 -11.37 -5.31
C ALA A 118 7.11 -12.07 -4.94
N PRO A 119 8.13 -12.02 -5.81
CA PRO A 119 9.38 -12.78 -5.64
C PRO A 119 10.23 -12.28 -4.46
N ARG A 120 10.00 -11.04 -3.99
CA ARG A 120 10.67 -10.45 -2.83
C ARG A 120 9.61 -9.92 -1.87
N LYS A 121 9.23 -10.75 -0.88
CA LYS A 121 8.34 -10.32 0.20
C LYS A 121 9.15 -9.49 1.19
N LEU A 122 8.93 -8.18 1.20
CA LEU A 122 9.50 -7.30 2.21
C LEU A 122 8.70 -7.50 3.48
N GLU A 123 9.29 -8.23 4.43
CA GLU A 123 8.70 -8.38 5.75
C GLU A 123 8.87 -7.10 6.57
N TYR A 124 7.74 -6.50 6.93
CA TYR A 124 7.70 -5.37 7.86
C TYR A 124 7.67 -5.88 9.31
N PHE A 125 8.50 -5.27 10.16
CA PHE A 125 8.60 -5.57 11.58
C PHE A 125 8.36 -4.30 12.39
N CYS A 126 7.86 -4.44 13.61
CA CYS A 126 7.75 -3.30 14.50
C CYS A 126 9.15 -2.70 14.77
N PRO A 127 9.35 -1.38 14.65
CA PRO A 127 10.63 -0.73 14.97
C PRO A 127 10.93 -0.67 16.47
N THR A 128 9.92 -0.86 17.34
CA THR A 128 10.10 -0.79 18.79
C THR A 128 10.81 -2.04 19.31
N GLU A 129 12.01 -1.85 19.88
CA GLU A 129 12.79 -2.89 20.53
C GLU A 129 11.99 -3.53 21.69
N GLY A 130 12.08 -4.85 21.86
CA GLY A 130 11.34 -5.55 22.90
C GLY A 130 9.88 -5.91 22.56
N CYS A 131 9.31 -5.36 21.48
CA CYS A 131 7.98 -5.76 21.03
C CYS A 131 7.96 -7.20 20.50
N SER A 132 6.90 -7.96 20.76
CA SER A 132 6.75 -9.34 20.28
C SER A 132 6.73 -9.46 18.74
N ARG A 133 6.48 -8.35 18.04
CA ARG A 133 6.45 -8.25 16.58
C ARG A 133 7.64 -7.48 15.98
N SER A 134 8.66 -7.17 16.79
CA SER A 134 9.88 -6.52 16.30
C SER A 134 10.90 -7.54 15.77
N LYS A 135 11.96 -7.06 15.12
CA LYS A 135 13.09 -7.91 14.70
C LYS A 135 13.85 -8.49 15.89
N LYS A 136 13.79 -7.83 17.04
CA LYS A 136 14.50 -8.16 18.28
C LYS A 136 13.50 -8.15 19.44
N PRO A 137 12.74 -9.24 19.63
CA PRO A 137 11.85 -9.34 20.77
C PRO A 137 12.66 -9.42 22.07
N ALA A 138 12.07 -8.99 23.18
CA ALA A 138 12.73 -8.91 24.49
C ALA A 138 13.35 -10.24 24.94
N ASN A 139 12.79 -11.37 24.49
CA ASN A 139 13.24 -12.71 24.88
C ASN A 139 14.39 -13.28 24.02
N GLY A 140 14.89 -12.56 23.00
CA GLY A 140 16.14 -12.88 22.28
C GLY A 140 16.25 -14.22 21.54
N LYS A 141 15.25 -15.10 21.63
CA LYS A 141 15.32 -16.51 21.18
C LYS A 141 14.95 -16.72 19.70
N SER A 142 14.25 -15.78 19.08
CA SER A 142 13.88 -15.83 17.65
C SER A 142 13.45 -14.46 17.13
N LYS A 143 13.45 -14.25 15.81
CA LYS A 143 12.79 -13.08 15.20
C LYS A 143 11.30 -13.08 15.60
N GLY A 144 10.76 -11.90 15.92
CA GLY A 144 9.34 -11.74 16.24
C GLY A 144 8.44 -11.98 15.01
N ARG A 145 7.12 -12.07 15.24
CA ARG A 145 6.15 -12.26 14.15
C ARG A 145 6.06 -11.00 13.28
N SER A 146 6.41 -11.12 12.00
CA SER A 146 6.33 -10.00 11.04
C SER A 146 4.89 -9.70 10.59
N PHE A 147 4.70 -8.53 9.99
CA PHE A 147 3.44 -8.06 9.39
C PHE A 147 3.33 -8.44 7.90
N ASN A 148 4.16 -9.37 7.43
CA ASN A 148 4.28 -9.76 6.02
C ASN A 148 4.55 -8.50 5.15
N ASN A 149 3.92 -8.39 3.98
CA ASN A 149 4.04 -7.27 3.03
C ASN A 149 3.17 -6.04 3.38
N ARG A 150 2.52 -6.00 4.55
CA ARG A 150 1.52 -4.97 4.88
C ARG A 150 2.08 -3.89 5.80
N LYS A 151 2.62 -2.82 5.19
CA LYS A 151 3.12 -1.64 5.91
C LYS A 151 2.01 -0.95 6.72
N ASP A 152 0.80 -0.89 6.18
CA ASP A 152 -0.38 -0.31 6.84
C ASP A 152 -0.64 -0.97 8.21
N LYS A 153 -0.53 -2.30 8.28
CA LYS A 153 -0.74 -3.06 9.51
C LYS A 153 0.37 -2.86 10.52
N MET A 154 1.61 -2.71 10.06
CA MET A 154 2.73 -2.35 10.94
C MET A 154 2.54 -0.94 11.52
N GLU A 155 2.19 0.06 10.70
CA GLU A 155 1.97 1.45 11.16
C GLU A 155 0.79 1.55 12.12
N GLU A 156 -0.31 0.86 11.83
CA GLU A 156 -1.47 0.76 12.71
C GLU A 156 -1.09 0.13 14.06
N HIS A 157 -0.28 -0.92 14.05
CA HIS A 157 0.24 -1.53 15.28
C HIS A 157 1.09 -0.55 16.07
N VAL A 158 2.02 0.16 15.43
CA VAL A 158 2.86 1.15 16.11
C VAL A 158 1.99 2.24 16.73
N ARG A 159 0.98 2.73 16.00
CA ARG A 159 0.06 3.76 16.51
C ARG A 159 -0.81 3.27 17.68
N THR A 160 -1.26 2.02 17.65
CA THR A 160 -2.19 1.50 18.67
C THR A 160 -1.49 0.97 19.91
N VAL A 161 -0.32 0.34 19.73
CA VAL A 161 0.44 -0.33 20.77
C VAL A 161 1.53 0.56 21.36
N HIS A 162 2.16 1.44 20.57
CA HIS A 162 3.31 2.24 21.00
C HIS A 162 3.03 3.75 21.13
N HIS A 163 2.07 4.33 20.40
CA HIS A 163 1.78 5.78 20.51
C HIS A 163 0.92 6.18 21.73
N LYS A 164 0.58 5.26 22.64
CA LYS A 164 -0.20 5.61 23.84
C LYS A 164 0.58 6.37 24.92
N GLU A 165 1.90 6.48 24.82
CA GLU A 165 2.71 7.11 25.88
C GLU A 165 3.09 8.58 25.62
N GLY A 166 2.74 9.15 24.47
CA GLY A 166 3.17 10.51 24.07
C GLY A 166 2.15 11.65 24.23
N LYS A 167 0.94 11.41 24.75
CA LYS A 167 -0.14 12.44 24.82
C LYS A 167 -0.39 12.99 26.23
N LYS A 168 0.61 12.98 27.11
CA LYS A 168 0.63 13.88 28.28
C LYS A 168 1.78 14.87 28.08
N ARG A 169 1.45 16.18 28.07
CA ARG A 169 2.34 17.35 27.94
C ARG A 169 2.60 17.88 26.51
N LYS A 170 1.54 18.35 25.87
CA LYS A 170 1.59 19.69 25.26
C LYS A 170 0.29 20.42 25.55
N GLN A 171 0.10 20.68 26.84
CA GLN A 171 -0.96 21.54 27.38
C GLN A 171 -0.31 22.42 28.46
N ILE A 172 0.69 23.19 28.04
CA ILE A 172 1.29 24.42 28.60
C ILE A 172 2.06 24.93 27.34
N GLU A 173 1.77 26.03 26.68
CA GLU A 173 1.40 27.38 27.11
C GLU A 173 0.36 27.94 26.12
N ALA A 174 -0.87 28.06 26.58
CA ALA A 174 -1.74 29.18 26.23
C ALA A 174 -1.74 30.04 27.49
N VAL A 175 -0.78 30.95 27.58
CA VAL A 175 -0.91 32.15 28.42
C VAL A 175 -0.71 33.28 27.43
N GLU A 176 -1.84 33.89 27.08
CA GLU A 176 -1.95 35.19 26.45
C GLU A 176 -1.39 36.22 27.44
N ASP A 177 -0.49 37.09 26.98
CA ASP A 177 -0.34 38.46 27.47
C ASP A 177 0.33 39.27 26.36
N ASP A 178 -0.20 40.48 26.18
CA ASP A 178 -0.09 41.39 25.05
C ASP A 178 1.30 42.00 24.77
N ASP A 179 1.41 42.55 23.55
CA ASP A 179 2.25 43.67 23.11
C ASP A 179 3.79 43.57 23.22
N GLU A 180 4.45 43.47 22.06
CA GLU A 180 5.39 44.51 21.57
C GLU A 180 6.10 44.07 20.27
N GLU A 181 6.16 45.05 19.36
CA GLU A 181 6.87 45.06 18.10
C GLU A 181 8.27 44.40 18.13
N ASN A 182 8.55 43.48 17.21
CA ASN A 182 9.93 43.29 16.75
C ASN A 182 10.01 42.78 15.31
N SER A 183 10.04 43.74 14.39
CA SER A 183 11.00 43.88 13.30
C SER A 183 11.66 42.61 12.72
N LEU A 184 11.29 42.32 11.46
CA LEU A 184 12.16 41.97 10.34
C LEU A 184 13.49 41.25 10.65
N SER A 185 13.60 39.98 10.24
CA SER A 185 14.67 39.62 9.30
C SER A 185 14.38 38.33 8.55
N GLU A 186 14.25 38.50 7.23
CA GLU A 186 14.45 37.48 6.23
C GLU A 186 15.74 36.70 6.48
N LYS A 187 15.66 35.36 6.45
CA LYS A 187 16.81 34.52 6.15
C LYS A 187 16.41 33.46 5.13
N VAL A 188 16.47 33.90 3.88
CA VAL A 188 16.67 33.06 2.70
C VAL A 188 17.88 32.17 2.96
N LYS A 189 17.68 30.85 2.97
CA LYS A 189 18.77 29.87 2.79
C LYS A 189 18.40 28.94 1.64
N ASP A 190 18.64 29.45 0.44
CA ASP A 190 18.93 28.64 -0.74
C ASP A 190 20.07 27.66 -0.42
N LYS A 191 19.76 26.36 -0.43
CA LYS A 191 20.77 25.30 -0.50
C LYS A 191 20.76 24.71 -1.90
N ARG A 192 21.38 25.46 -2.82
CA ARG A 192 21.75 25.02 -4.17
C ARG A 192 23.02 24.18 -4.08
N THR A 193 22.90 22.86 -3.92
CA THR A 193 24.04 21.95 -4.03
C THR A 193 24.40 21.73 -5.50
N ARG A 194 25.46 22.43 -5.90
CA ARG A 194 26.25 22.28 -7.13
C ARG A 194 27.14 21.04 -6.96
N VAL A 195 26.97 20.04 -7.81
CA VAL A 195 27.96 18.97 -8.03
C VAL A 195 28.22 18.97 -9.54
N SER A 196 29.18 19.78 -9.99
CA SER A 196 30.56 19.36 -10.28
C SER A 196 30.62 18.46 -11.50
N ALA A 197 30.70 19.13 -12.66
CA ALA A 197 31.14 18.56 -13.91
C ALA A 197 32.62 18.16 -13.78
N SER A 198 32.91 16.89 -14.01
CA SER A 198 34.26 16.38 -14.21
C SER A 198 34.50 16.29 -15.72
N VAL A 199 35.18 17.31 -16.22
CA VAL A 199 35.88 17.31 -17.51
C VAL A 199 37.16 16.52 -17.31
N VAL A 200 37.43 15.50 -18.14
CA VAL A 200 38.78 14.99 -18.39
C VAL A 200 38.87 14.60 -19.89
N PRO A 201 40.01 14.85 -20.56
CA PRO A 201 40.10 15.08 -22.01
C PRO A 201 40.81 13.95 -22.79
N THR A 202 40.74 14.05 -24.13
CA THR A 202 41.68 13.54 -25.18
C THR A 202 41.86 12.01 -25.25
N GLU A 203 42.02 11.37 -26.41
CA GLU A 203 43.22 11.40 -27.26
C GLU A 203 42.92 10.82 -28.66
N ASP A 204 43.56 11.42 -29.66
CA ASP A 204 43.66 11.02 -31.06
C ASP A 204 44.22 9.60 -31.27
N ASN A 205 43.74 8.88 -32.28
CA ASN A 205 44.62 8.06 -33.12
C ASN A 205 43.97 7.65 -34.45
N ALA A 206 44.62 8.14 -35.52
CA ALA A 206 44.81 7.61 -36.88
C ALA A 206 43.59 7.12 -37.70
#